data_AF-A0A4R8SQY5-F1
#
_entry.id   AF-A0A4R8SQY5-F1
#
_cell.length_a   1.000
_cell.length_b   1.000
_cell.length_c   1.000
_cell.angle_alpha   90.00
_cell.angle_beta   90.00
_cell.angle_gamma   90.00
#
_symmetry.space_group_name_H-M   'P 1'
#
loop_
_entity.id
_entity.type
_entity.pdbx_description
1 polymer ?
#
loop_
_entity_poly.entity_id
_entity_poly.type
_entity_poly.pdbx_seq_one_letter_code
_entity_poly.pdbx_strand_id
1 'polypeptide(L)'
;MWLRRGAAALAILLVATGCTRTVIGQARGGEPALGADSFFRGDQPDYGQKLTAGEKATLAYARALRRVDPCGFAANLKDYGDPGQVVGDFQICYASVKVTGDPSLTEVSYAYSMQDKRDTSVAFQVGSVPVYDTGSECEYEVPLGLERLPGAPASPTLQAVLTVSAYLYGSDEYSDPDCRLAKQLVTAIAKDLPTGLQPRSALSAYPIKLAERDPCEILGQYPGKAREVSVDLLGDPFGCDFALSDSDIDYSVELTSSVDDFPDEYVESHRDGVTYFHNEDTSTPTGCHALALVGDPLYPKDAGGGARNTDDSEAYTPAVVASGFTRDGRTNCGQMREILDKAVRLFANSAR
;
A
#
# COMPACT_ATOMS: atom_id res chain seq x y z
N MET A 1 -40.70 59.60 26.66
CA MET A 1 -39.64 60.54 26.19
C MET A 1 -38.31 59.94 26.64
N TRP A 2 -37.52 59.32 25.75
CA TRP A 2 -36.49 59.97 24.91
C TRP A 2 -35.52 60.79 25.80
N LEU A 3 -34.20 60.57 25.88
CA LEU A 3 -33.20 59.92 25.02
C LEU A 3 -31.87 59.74 25.82
N ARG A 4 -31.10 58.68 25.51
CA ARG A 4 -29.64 58.64 25.13
C ARG A 4 -28.64 59.55 25.91
N ARG A 5 -27.41 59.18 26.29
CA ARG A 5 -26.32 58.30 25.80
C ARG A 5 -25.28 58.29 26.95
N GLY A 6 -24.53 57.23 27.24
CA GLY A 6 -23.41 56.80 26.42
C GLY A 6 -22.70 55.63 27.08
N ALA A 7 -22.53 54.56 26.30
CA ALA A 7 -21.92 53.31 26.68
C ALA A 7 -20.39 53.39 26.50
N ALA A 8 -19.65 52.90 27.48
CA ALA A 8 -18.27 52.44 27.31
C ALA A 8 -18.25 50.96 27.69
N ALA A 9 -18.68 50.11 26.77
CA ALA A 9 -18.52 48.66 26.89
C ALA A 9 -17.16 48.30 26.30
N LEU A 10 -16.25 47.87 27.16
CA LEU A 10 -14.94 47.32 26.80
C LEU A 10 -15.19 45.96 26.10
N ALA A 11 -15.07 45.93 24.77
CA ALA A 11 -15.10 44.67 24.02
C ALA A 11 -13.70 44.05 24.06
N ILE A 12 -13.51 43.04 24.90
CA ILE A 12 -12.33 42.16 24.88
C ILE A 12 -12.50 41.24 23.66
N LEU A 13 -11.83 41.58 22.56
CA LEU A 13 -11.62 40.68 21.42
C LEU A 13 -10.63 39.60 21.85
N LEU A 14 -11.16 38.48 22.35
CA LEU A 14 -10.45 37.21 22.39
C LEU A 14 -10.29 36.75 20.94
N VAL A 15 -9.17 37.15 20.33
CA VAL A 15 -8.69 36.52 19.10
C VAL A 15 -8.24 35.12 19.51
N ALA A 16 -9.14 34.14 19.40
CA ALA A 16 -8.75 32.75 19.33
C ALA A 16 -7.99 32.56 18.03
N THR A 17 -6.69 32.88 18.04
CA THR A 17 -5.75 32.31 17.08
C THR A 17 -5.71 30.82 17.41
N GLY A 18 -6.68 30.08 16.85
CA GLY A 18 -6.54 28.65 16.70
C GLY A 18 -5.29 28.44 15.87
N CYS A 19 -4.18 28.13 16.52
CA CYS A 19 -3.07 27.48 15.87
C CYS A 19 -3.63 26.14 15.36
N THR A 20 -4.20 26.12 14.16
CA THR A 20 -4.29 24.91 13.38
C THR A 20 -2.85 24.45 13.19
N ARG A 21 -2.40 23.55 14.05
CA ARG A 21 -1.25 22.71 13.76
C ARG A 21 -1.63 21.97 12.49
N THR A 22 -1.22 22.49 11.35
CA THR A 22 -1.19 21.75 10.11
C THR A 22 -0.21 20.61 10.34
N VAL A 23 -0.74 19.43 10.67
CA VAL A 23 0.05 18.21 10.69
C VAL A 23 0.50 18.00 9.25
N ILE A 24 1.81 17.94 9.04
CA ILE A 24 2.40 17.55 7.76
C ILE A 24 1.87 16.13 7.46
N GLY A 25 1.28 15.93 6.29
CA GLY A 25 0.50 14.71 5.95
C GLY A 25 -1.02 14.85 5.99
N GLN A 26 -1.58 16.06 6.19
CA GLN A 26 -3.02 16.29 6.00
C GLN A 26 -3.46 16.00 4.55
N ALA A 27 -4.56 15.26 4.42
CA ALA A 27 -5.32 14.98 3.21
C ALA A 27 -5.31 16.15 2.21
N ARG A 28 -4.63 15.99 1.07
CA ARG A 28 -4.67 16.94 -0.05
C ARG A 28 -5.18 16.23 -1.30
N GLY A 29 -6.46 16.36 -1.57
CA GLY A 29 -7.09 15.81 -2.77
C GLY A 29 -8.60 16.03 -2.74
N GLY A 30 -9.24 16.08 -3.91
CA GLY A 30 -10.69 15.97 -3.98
C GLY A 30 -11.09 14.53 -3.69
N GLU A 31 -12.20 14.33 -2.97
CA GLU A 31 -12.79 13.01 -2.81
C GLU A 31 -13.02 12.36 -4.18
N PRO A 32 -12.69 11.06 -4.35
CA PRO A 32 -13.08 10.33 -5.54
C PRO A 32 -14.58 10.49 -5.75
N ALA A 33 -15.01 10.74 -7.00
CA ALA A 33 -16.43 10.71 -7.30
C ALA A 33 -16.99 9.34 -6.88
N LEU A 34 -18.01 9.35 -6.01
CA LEU A 34 -18.69 8.15 -5.52
C LEU A 34 -19.14 7.29 -6.72
N GLY A 35 -18.58 6.09 -6.84
CA GLY A 35 -18.98 5.10 -7.85
C GLY A 35 -17.85 4.14 -8.25
N ALA A 36 -18.23 2.90 -8.55
CA ALA A 36 -17.36 1.83 -9.06
C ALA A 36 -16.67 2.14 -10.40
N ASP A 37 -17.07 3.23 -11.07
CA ASP A 37 -16.57 3.68 -12.38
C ASP A 37 -15.19 4.39 -12.31
N SER A 38 -14.51 4.36 -11.16
CA SER A 38 -13.21 5.00 -10.96
C SER A 38 -12.03 4.02 -11.05
N PHE A 39 -12.21 2.77 -10.64
CA PHE A 39 -11.11 1.81 -10.50
C PHE A 39 -10.40 1.50 -11.83
N PHE A 40 -11.15 1.30 -12.92
CA PHE A 40 -10.62 1.04 -14.27
C PHE A 40 -10.56 2.29 -15.17
N ARG A 41 -10.65 3.50 -14.60
CA ARG A 41 -10.64 4.73 -15.41
C ARG A 41 -9.25 5.09 -15.92
N GLY A 42 -9.18 5.38 -17.21
CA GLY A 42 -8.01 5.90 -17.92
C GLY A 42 -7.26 4.80 -18.68
N ASP A 43 -6.53 5.20 -19.73
CA ASP A 43 -5.73 4.26 -20.52
C ASP A 43 -4.57 3.71 -19.68
N GLN A 44 -4.23 2.43 -19.92
CA GLN A 44 -3.04 1.78 -19.36
C GLN A 44 -1.90 1.91 -20.37
N PRO A 45 -0.82 2.67 -20.07
CA PRO A 45 0.30 2.80 -20.98
C PRO A 45 1.03 1.46 -21.13
N ASP A 46 1.64 1.25 -22.29
CA ASP A 46 2.49 0.09 -22.56
C ASP A 46 3.97 0.35 -22.23
N TYR A 47 4.32 1.57 -21.82
CA TYR A 47 5.67 2.01 -21.49
C TYR A 47 6.71 1.69 -22.59
N GLY A 48 6.28 1.71 -23.86
CA GLY A 48 7.13 1.37 -25.00
C GLY A 48 7.40 -0.13 -25.16
N GLN A 49 6.68 -0.97 -24.42
CA GLN A 49 6.76 -2.43 -24.48
C GLN A 49 5.69 -3.01 -25.40
N LYS A 50 5.96 -4.18 -25.98
CA LYS A 50 4.98 -4.92 -26.78
C LYS A 50 4.18 -5.87 -25.90
N LEU A 51 3.14 -5.35 -25.27
CA LEU A 51 2.33 -6.12 -24.32
C LEU A 51 1.25 -6.96 -25.01
N THR A 52 1.08 -8.20 -24.55
CA THR A 52 -0.05 -9.06 -24.90
C THR A 52 -1.35 -8.54 -24.27
N ALA A 53 -2.51 -9.06 -24.71
CA ALA A 53 -3.79 -8.69 -24.11
C ALA A 53 -3.87 -9.10 -22.62
N GLY A 54 -3.26 -10.23 -22.26
CA GLY A 54 -3.18 -10.70 -20.87
C GLY A 54 -2.36 -9.77 -19.99
N GLU A 55 -1.16 -9.39 -20.43
CA GLU A 55 -0.30 -8.44 -19.69
C GLU A 55 -0.98 -7.07 -19.51
N LYS A 56 -1.66 -6.56 -20.55
CA LYS A 56 -2.44 -5.32 -20.44
C LYS A 56 -3.58 -5.43 -19.45
N ALA A 57 -4.26 -6.58 -19.41
CA ALA A 57 -5.28 -6.85 -18.41
C ALA A 57 -4.66 -6.86 -17.01
N THR A 58 -3.59 -7.63 -16.78
CA THR A 58 -2.88 -7.69 -15.48
C THR A 58 -2.50 -6.29 -14.98
N LEU A 59 -1.90 -5.44 -15.82
CA LEU A 59 -1.57 -4.05 -15.45
C LEU A 59 -2.80 -3.23 -15.06
N ALA A 60 -3.92 -3.39 -15.77
CA ALA A 60 -5.16 -2.69 -15.46
C ALA A 60 -5.76 -3.15 -14.12
N TYR A 61 -5.67 -4.45 -13.79
CA TYR A 61 -6.08 -4.99 -12.49
C TYR A 61 -5.15 -4.56 -11.36
N ALA A 62 -3.82 -4.56 -11.55
CA ALA A 62 -2.85 -4.01 -10.61
C ALA A 62 -3.17 -2.54 -10.30
N ARG A 63 -3.42 -1.74 -11.34
CA ARG A 63 -3.82 -0.33 -11.19
C ARG A 63 -5.14 -0.17 -10.43
N ALA A 64 -6.13 -0.99 -10.73
CA ALA A 64 -7.40 -0.97 -10.02
C ALA A 64 -7.20 -1.34 -8.54
N LEU A 65 -6.35 -2.31 -8.24
CA LEU A 65 -6.01 -2.75 -6.88
C LEU A 65 -5.29 -1.65 -6.08
N ARG A 66 -4.32 -0.95 -6.68
CA ARG A 66 -3.66 0.24 -6.07
C ARG A 66 -4.64 1.33 -5.63
N ARG A 67 -5.79 1.42 -6.32
CA ARG A 67 -6.88 2.36 -6.02
C ARG A 67 -7.85 1.88 -4.94
N VAL A 68 -7.74 0.64 -4.47
CA VAL A 68 -8.48 0.16 -3.30
C VAL A 68 -7.70 0.55 -2.04
N ASP A 69 -8.40 0.99 -1.00
CA ASP A 69 -7.80 1.33 0.30
C ASP A 69 -7.77 0.10 1.23
N PRO A 70 -6.60 -0.47 1.57
CA PRO A 70 -6.54 -1.62 2.47
C PRO A 70 -7.00 -1.24 3.88
N CYS A 71 -6.76 0.00 4.30
CA CYS A 71 -7.21 0.49 5.60
C CYS A 71 -8.71 0.79 5.65
N GLY A 72 -9.38 0.87 4.50
CA GLY A 72 -10.84 1.01 4.45
C GLY A 72 -11.57 -0.18 5.11
N PHE A 73 -10.94 -1.35 5.15
CA PHE A 73 -11.50 -2.55 5.79
C PHE A 73 -11.40 -2.54 7.32
N ALA A 74 -10.48 -1.74 7.90
CA ALA A 74 -10.31 -1.62 9.34
C ALA A 74 -11.55 -1.01 10.04
N ALA A 75 -12.41 -0.29 9.30
CA ALA A 75 -13.65 0.27 9.83
C ALA A 75 -14.62 -0.79 10.42
N ASN A 76 -14.48 -2.05 10.00
CA ASN A 76 -15.28 -3.16 10.50
C ASN A 76 -14.82 -3.68 11.89
N LEU A 77 -13.63 -3.30 12.36
CA LEU A 77 -13.09 -3.74 13.65
C LEU A 77 -13.94 -3.31 14.85
N LYS A 78 -14.69 -2.21 14.72
CA LYS A 78 -15.59 -1.69 15.76
C LYS A 78 -16.68 -2.69 16.17
N ASP A 79 -16.99 -3.67 15.31
CA ASP A 79 -18.00 -4.69 15.60
C ASP A 79 -17.44 -5.84 16.47
N TYR A 80 -16.12 -5.87 16.68
CA TYR A 80 -15.41 -6.94 17.39
C TYR A 80 -14.70 -6.45 18.67
N GLY A 81 -14.45 -5.15 18.79
CA GLY A 81 -13.79 -4.56 19.95
C GLY A 81 -13.63 -3.05 19.81
N ASP A 82 -12.79 -2.47 20.66
CA ASP A 82 -12.41 -1.06 20.57
C ASP A 82 -11.24 -0.90 19.59
N PRO A 83 -11.43 -0.30 18.40
CA PRO A 83 -10.37 -0.14 17.41
C PRO A 83 -9.30 0.83 17.92
N GLY A 84 -8.04 0.42 17.80
CA GLY A 84 -6.88 1.19 18.21
C GLY A 84 -6.25 1.95 17.05
N GLN A 85 -4.99 1.66 16.80
CA GLN A 85 -4.14 2.29 15.81
C GLN A 85 -4.32 1.65 14.44
N VAL A 86 -4.17 2.47 13.39
CA VAL A 86 -4.04 2.07 12.00
C VAL A 86 -2.68 2.54 11.49
N VAL A 87 -1.91 1.59 11.00
CA VAL A 87 -0.65 1.75 10.29
C VAL A 87 -0.81 1.09 8.93
N GLY A 88 -0.09 1.53 7.92
CA GLY A 88 -0.16 0.85 6.63
C GLY A 88 0.98 1.22 5.74
N ASP A 89 1.25 0.30 4.84
CA ASP A 89 1.97 0.53 3.61
C ASP A 89 0.98 0.80 2.46
N PHE A 90 1.47 0.92 1.22
CA PHE A 90 0.62 1.03 0.05
C PHE A 90 -0.17 -0.27 -0.19
N GLN A 91 0.43 -1.43 0.08
CA GLN A 91 -0.14 -2.76 -0.17
C GLN A 91 -0.80 -3.42 1.06
N ILE A 92 -0.45 -2.98 2.26
CA ILE A 92 -0.86 -3.60 3.51
C ILE A 92 -1.39 -2.56 4.50
N CYS A 93 -2.37 -2.94 5.31
CA CYS A 93 -2.81 -2.15 6.45
C CYS A 93 -2.80 -3.00 7.71
N TYR A 94 -2.14 -2.51 8.75
CA TYR A 94 -2.17 -3.05 10.09
C TYR A 94 -3.12 -2.21 10.94
N ALA A 95 -4.11 -2.85 11.55
CA ALA A 95 -5.02 -2.19 12.46
C ALA A 95 -5.14 -2.97 13.75
N SER A 96 -5.06 -2.28 14.89
CA SER A 96 -5.22 -2.93 16.18
C SER A 96 -6.64 -2.85 16.71
N VAL A 97 -7.04 -3.86 17.48
CA VAL A 97 -8.35 -3.92 18.12
C VAL A 97 -8.24 -4.52 19.51
N LYS A 98 -8.86 -3.87 20.49
CA LYS A 98 -9.03 -4.41 21.83
C LYS A 98 -10.30 -5.25 21.88
N VAL A 99 -10.15 -6.55 21.66
CA VAL A 99 -11.27 -7.50 21.70
C VAL A 99 -11.83 -7.61 23.13
N THR A 100 -13.16 -7.57 23.26
CA THR A 100 -13.80 -7.65 24.58
C THR A 100 -13.51 -9.01 25.23
N GLY A 101 -12.95 -8.98 26.44
CA GLY A 101 -12.62 -10.18 27.21
C GLY A 101 -11.22 -10.73 26.94
N ASP A 102 -10.48 -10.17 25.98
CA ASP A 102 -9.07 -10.49 25.75
C ASP A 102 -8.17 -9.56 26.59
N PRO A 103 -7.15 -10.05 27.31
CA PRO A 103 -6.19 -9.20 28.02
C PRO A 103 -5.21 -8.46 27.10
N SER A 104 -4.96 -8.94 25.88
CA SER A 104 -3.98 -8.39 24.94
C SER A 104 -4.63 -7.47 23.89
N LEU A 105 -3.79 -6.73 23.18
CA LEU A 105 -4.19 -6.00 21.97
C LEU A 105 -3.92 -6.92 20.77
N THR A 106 -4.90 -7.07 19.88
CA THR A 106 -4.74 -7.86 18.67
C THR A 106 -4.43 -6.92 17.52
N GLU A 107 -3.44 -7.25 16.71
CA GLU A 107 -3.19 -6.62 15.42
C GLU A 107 -3.86 -7.43 14.31
N VAL A 108 -4.44 -6.74 13.34
CA VAL A 108 -5.07 -7.33 12.17
C VAL A 108 -4.38 -6.78 10.94
N SER A 109 -3.93 -7.67 10.07
CA SER A 109 -3.34 -7.33 8.79
C SER A 109 -4.36 -7.48 7.66
N TYR A 110 -4.36 -6.50 6.76
CA TYR A 110 -5.11 -6.47 5.52
C TYR A 110 -4.13 -6.27 4.36
N ALA A 111 -3.75 -7.34 3.67
CA ALA A 111 -2.71 -7.31 2.64
C ALA A 111 -3.27 -7.65 1.26
N TYR A 112 -2.88 -6.89 0.24
CA TYR A 112 -3.28 -7.16 -1.14
C TYR A 112 -2.25 -7.99 -1.89
N SER A 113 -2.74 -8.83 -2.80
CA SER A 113 -1.90 -9.47 -3.81
C SER A 113 -2.73 -9.81 -5.04
N MET A 114 -2.05 -10.10 -6.16
CA MET A 114 -2.69 -10.74 -7.31
C MET A 114 -2.16 -12.16 -7.46
N GLN A 115 -3.06 -13.13 -7.52
CA GLN A 115 -2.69 -14.55 -7.49
C GLN A 115 -3.51 -15.39 -8.47
N ASP A 116 -2.92 -16.46 -8.98
CA ASP A 116 -3.67 -17.48 -9.71
C ASP A 116 -4.40 -18.41 -8.72
N LYS A 117 -5.73 -18.33 -8.71
CA LYS A 117 -6.59 -19.13 -7.82
C LYS A 117 -7.30 -20.28 -8.50
N ARG A 118 -6.94 -20.64 -9.74
CA ARG A 118 -7.64 -21.69 -10.52
C ARG A 118 -7.64 -23.06 -9.85
N ASP A 119 -6.54 -23.42 -9.19
CA ASP A 119 -6.35 -24.71 -8.55
C ASP A 119 -6.34 -24.62 -7.01
N THR A 120 -6.70 -23.47 -6.45
CA THR A 120 -6.74 -23.26 -5.00
C THR A 120 -8.05 -23.80 -4.41
N SER A 121 -7.93 -24.60 -3.36
CA SER A 121 -9.11 -25.15 -2.66
C SER A 121 -9.83 -24.09 -1.86
N VAL A 122 -11.16 -24.03 -2.01
CA VAL A 122 -12.01 -23.13 -1.22
C VAL A 122 -12.16 -23.69 0.19
N ALA A 123 -11.78 -22.91 1.20
CA ALA A 123 -11.89 -23.29 2.61
C ALA A 123 -13.35 -23.23 3.08
N PHE A 124 -14.06 -22.16 2.72
CA PHE A 124 -15.50 -22.01 2.95
C PHE A 124 -16.11 -20.97 2.00
N GLN A 125 -17.44 -20.91 1.96
CA GLN A 125 -18.16 -19.92 1.14
C GLN A 125 -19.01 -18.99 2.00
N VAL A 126 -19.11 -17.75 1.56
CA VAL A 126 -19.96 -16.71 2.13
C VAL A 126 -20.87 -16.18 1.01
N GLY A 127 -22.09 -16.70 0.95
CA GLY A 127 -22.97 -16.45 -0.20
C GLY A 127 -22.33 -17.01 -1.48
N SER A 128 -22.03 -16.13 -2.45
CA SER A 128 -21.34 -16.47 -3.69
C SER A 128 -19.83 -16.14 -3.69
N VAL A 129 -19.29 -15.70 -2.54
CA VAL A 129 -17.88 -15.31 -2.41
C VAL A 129 -17.11 -16.48 -1.80
N PRO A 130 -16.13 -17.07 -2.51
CA PRO A 130 -15.26 -18.09 -1.94
C PRO A 130 -14.24 -17.44 -1.00
N VAL A 131 -13.93 -18.11 0.10
CA VAL A 131 -12.81 -17.77 0.99
C VAL A 131 -11.81 -18.92 0.92
N TYR A 132 -10.54 -18.57 0.71
CA TYR A 132 -9.43 -19.50 0.60
C TYR A 132 -8.63 -19.51 1.91
N ASP A 133 -8.02 -20.65 2.21
CA ASP A 133 -7.05 -20.80 3.29
C ASP A 133 -5.66 -20.78 2.63
N THR A 134 -4.72 -20.01 3.20
CA THR A 134 -3.37 -19.87 2.62
C THR A 134 -2.44 -21.01 3.02
N GLY A 135 -2.86 -21.87 3.96
CA GLY A 135 -2.04 -22.88 4.60
C GLY A 135 -1.21 -22.34 5.76
N SER A 136 -1.17 -21.01 5.94
CA SER A 136 -0.65 -20.34 7.13
C SER A 136 -1.69 -20.33 8.24
N GLU A 137 -1.25 -20.38 9.50
CA GLU A 137 -2.14 -20.33 10.65
C GLU A 137 -2.91 -19.01 10.68
N CYS A 138 -4.23 -19.06 10.83
CA CYS A 138 -5.12 -17.91 10.96
C CYS A 138 -5.06 -16.85 9.85
N GLU A 139 -4.72 -17.27 8.63
CA GLU A 139 -4.67 -16.41 7.47
C GLU A 139 -5.67 -16.88 6.40
N TYR A 140 -6.50 -15.93 5.94
CA TYR A 140 -7.54 -16.21 4.97
C TYR A 140 -7.52 -15.21 3.83
N GLU A 141 -7.85 -15.67 2.63
CA GLU A 141 -7.92 -14.82 1.45
C GLU A 141 -9.33 -14.75 0.89
N VAL A 142 -9.73 -13.54 0.51
CA VAL A 142 -11.01 -13.28 -0.14
C VAL A 142 -10.78 -12.53 -1.46
N PRO A 143 -11.38 -12.96 -2.58
CA PRO A 143 -11.25 -12.24 -3.84
C PRO A 143 -12.05 -10.94 -3.81
N LEU A 144 -11.41 -9.84 -4.22
CA LEU A 144 -12.02 -8.51 -4.20
C LEU A 144 -13.09 -8.30 -5.29
N GLY A 145 -13.18 -9.21 -6.26
CA GLY A 145 -14.23 -9.17 -7.28
C GLY A 145 -14.08 -8.03 -8.30
N LEU A 146 -12.86 -7.53 -8.51
CA LEU A 146 -12.57 -6.43 -9.45
C LEU A 146 -13.10 -6.72 -10.86
N GLU A 147 -13.16 -7.99 -11.26
CA GLU A 147 -13.63 -8.42 -12.58
C GLU A 147 -15.11 -8.13 -12.86
N ARG A 148 -15.87 -7.83 -11.80
CA ARG A 148 -17.31 -7.52 -11.88
C ARG A 148 -17.57 -6.02 -11.99
N LEU A 149 -16.54 -5.20 -11.85
CA LEU A 149 -16.68 -3.75 -11.86
C LEU A 149 -16.79 -3.21 -13.29
N PRO A 150 -17.48 -2.07 -13.48
CA PRO A 150 -17.56 -1.41 -14.78
C PRO A 150 -16.17 -1.07 -15.34
N GLY A 151 -15.96 -1.39 -16.62
CA GLY A 151 -14.70 -1.12 -17.32
C GLY A 151 -13.58 -2.14 -17.08
N ALA A 152 -13.80 -3.18 -16.26
CA ALA A 152 -12.84 -4.25 -16.05
C ALA A 152 -12.56 -4.99 -17.38
N PRO A 153 -11.28 -5.21 -17.74
CA PRO A 153 -10.93 -6.08 -18.86
C PRO A 153 -11.39 -7.52 -18.62
N ALA A 154 -11.75 -8.22 -19.69
CA ALA A 154 -12.18 -9.61 -19.61
C ALA A 154 -11.04 -10.54 -19.17
N SER A 155 -11.41 -11.58 -18.41
CA SER A 155 -10.56 -12.75 -18.11
C SER A 155 -9.18 -12.39 -17.50
N PRO A 156 -9.15 -11.87 -16.27
CA PRO A 156 -7.88 -11.69 -15.58
C PRO A 156 -7.17 -13.04 -15.40
N THR A 157 -5.87 -13.09 -15.65
CA THR A 157 -5.06 -14.28 -15.36
C THR A 157 -4.82 -14.42 -13.86
N LEU A 158 -4.62 -13.29 -13.17
CA LEU A 158 -4.45 -13.22 -11.71
C LEU A 158 -5.66 -12.55 -11.09
N GLN A 159 -6.13 -13.09 -9.97
CA GLN A 159 -7.21 -12.51 -9.19
C GLN A 159 -6.64 -11.61 -8.11
N ALA A 160 -7.18 -10.39 -7.99
CA ALA A 160 -6.92 -9.53 -6.85
C ALA A 160 -7.59 -10.11 -5.59
N VAL A 161 -6.78 -10.43 -4.59
CA VAL A 161 -7.22 -10.99 -3.31
C VAL A 161 -6.80 -10.07 -2.17
N LEU A 162 -7.59 -10.09 -1.11
CA LEU A 162 -7.24 -9.52 0.18
C LEU A 162 -6.97 -10.67 1.15
N THR A 163 -5.76 -10.70 1.68
CA THR A 163 -5.34 -11.56 2.77
C THR A 163 -5.68 -10.87 4.09
N VAL A 164 -6.26 -11.63 5.02
CA VAL A 164 -6.66 -11.18 6.36
C VAL A 164 -6.06 -12.14 7.37
N SER A 165 -5.29 -11.60 8.30
CA SER A 165 -4.68 -12.34 9.42
C SER A 165 -4.73 -11.53 10.70
N ALA A 166 -4.58 -12.20 11.85
CA ALA A 166 -4.64 -11.56 13.16
C ALA A 166 -3.56 -12.10 14.11
N TYR A 167 -2.75 -11.19 14.68
CA TYR A 167 -1.55 -11.49 15.48
C TYR A 167 -1.62 -10.80 16.84
N LEU A 168 -0.79 -11.22 17.80
CA LEU A 168 -0.57 -10.46 19.03
C LEU A 168 0.17 -9.18 18.66
N TYR A 169 -0.33 -8.02 19.10
CA TYR A 169 0.34 -6.76 18.81
C TYR A 169 1.80 -6.76 19.31
N GLY A 170 2.74 -6.45 18.42
CA GLY A 170 4.18 -6.46 18.71
C GLY A 170 4.80 -7.87 18.80
N SER A 171 4.16 -8.88 18.23
CA SER A 171 4.66 -10.26 18.17
C SER A 171 4.24 -10.94 16.87
N ASP A 172 5.11 -11.80 16.35
CA ASP A 172 4.77 -12.70 15.24
C ASP A 172 3.90 -13.89 15.71
N GLU A 173 3.64 -14.01 17.02
CA GLU A 173 2.75 -15.04 17.58
C GLU A 173 1.28 -14.68 17.34
N TYR A 174 0.51 -15.66 16.86
CA TYR A 174 -0.93 -15.49 16.65
C TYR A 174 -1.67 -15.24 17.97
N SER A 175 -2.43 -14.14 18.03
CA SER A 175 -3.30 -13.81 19.19
C SER A 175 -4.53 -14.69 19.30
N ASP A 176 -4.80 -15.47 18.26
CA ASP A 176 -6.06 -16.13 18.05
C ASP A 176 -5.81 -17.62 17.80
N PRO A 177 -5.54 -18.41 18.85
CA PRO A 177 -5.23 -19.83 18.70
C PRO A 177 -6.36 -20.67 18.06
N ASP A 178 -7.58 -20.10 17.96
CA ASP A 178 -8.73 -20.72 17.30
C ASP A 178 -9.05 -20.08 15.92
N CYS A 179 -8.24 -19.11 15.46
CA CYS A 179 -8.45 -18.30 14.25
C CYS A 179 -9.84 -17.67 14.14
N ARG A 180 -10.51 -17.44 15.28
CA ARG A 180 -11.89 -16.98 15.37
C ARG A 180 -12.05 -15.56 14.83
N LEU A 181 -11.23 -14.61 15.25
CA LEU A 181 -11.27 -13.22 14.81
C LEU A 181 -10.95 -13.09 13.32
N ALA A 182 -9.84 -13.68 12.86
CA ALA A 182 -9.47 -13.64 11.44
C ALA A 182 -10.59 -14.22 10.55
N LYS A 183 -11.15 -15.36 10.94
CA LYS A 183 -12.29 -15.99 10.24
C LYS A 183 -13.55 -15.14 10.28
N GLN A 184 -13.85 -14.50 11.41
CA GLN A 184 -15.00 -13.60 11.54
C GLN A 184 -14.85 -12.36 10.66
N LEU A 185 -13.66 -11.77 10.61
CA LEU A 185 -13.35 -10.59 9.81
C LEU A 185 -13.45 -10.89 8.32
N VAL A 186 -12.76 -11.93 7.83
CA VAL A 186 -12.83 -12.30 6.41
C VAL A 186 -14.27 -12.68 6.01
N THR A 187 -15.05 -13.28 6.92
CA THR A 187 -16.47 -13.57 6.67
C THR A 187 -17.31 -12.29 6.55
N ALA A 188 -17.07 -11.29 7.40
CA ALA A 188 -17.78 -10.02 7.30
C ALA A 188 -17.41 -9.27 6.02
N ILE A 189 -16.12 -9.19 5.70
CA ILE A 189 -15.62 -8.62 4.45
C ILE A 189 -16.28 -9.31 3.26
N ALA A 190 -16.28 -10.63 3.21
CA ALA A 190 -16.91 -11.39 2.12
C ALA A 190 -18.41 -11.11 1.96
N LYS A 191 -19.14 -10.81 3.05
CA LYS A 191 -20.56 -10.39 3.00
C LYS A 191 -20.72 -8.98 2.43
N ASP A 192 -19.78 -8.09 2.71
CA ASP A 192 -19.86 -6.67 2.35
C ASP A 192 -19.35 -6.39 0.94
N LEU A 193 -18.42 -7.21 0.41
CA LEU A 193 -17.84 -7.03 -0.93
C LEU A 193 -18.86 -6.82 -2.06
N PRO A 194 -20.02 -7.52 -2.12
CA PRO A 194 -21.05 -7.25 -3.14
C PRO A 194 -21.63 -5.83 -3.10
N THR A 195 -21.49 -5.10 -1.99
CA THR A 195 -21.95 -3.71 -1.86
C THR A 195 -20.97 -2.69 -2.44
N GLY A 196 -19.73 -3.09 -2.68
CA GLY A 196 -18.68 -2.25 -3.27
C GLY A 196 -17.32 -2.41 -2.58
N LEU A 197 -16.31 -1.77 -3.16
CA LEU A 197 -14.96 -1.68 -2.62
C LEU A 197 -14.68 -0.27 -2.11
N GLN A 198 -13.79 -0.17 -1.12
CA GLN A 198 -13.36 1.10 -0.56
C GLN A 198 -12.33 1.75 -1.47
N PRO A 199 -12.63 2.88 -2.14
CA PRO A 199 -11.63 3.59 -2.92
C PRO A 199 -10.62 4.28 -2.00
N ARG A 200 -9.35 4.29 -2.41
CA ARG A 200 -8.35 5.19 -1.85
C ARG A 200 -8.82 6.62 -2.06
N SER A 201 -8.97 7.36 -0.97
CA SER A 201 -9.53 8.70 -0.94
C SER A 201 -8.56 9.67 -0.30
N ALA A 202 -8.86 10.97 -0.37
CA ALA A 202 -8.08 11.95 0.39
C ALA A 202 -8.18 11.69 1.91
N LEU A 203 -9.25 11.03 2.36
CA LEU A 203 -9.49 10.68 3.76
C LEU A 203 -8.86 9.35 4.18
N SER A 204 -8.25 8.59 3.26
CA SER A 204 -7.52 7.37 3.58
C SER A 204 -6.43 7.62 4.63
N ALA A 205 -5.99 6.54 5.29
CA ALA A 205 -4.93 6.62 6.29
C ALA A 205 -3.69 7.34 5.71
N TYR A 206 -3.34 7.06 4.46
CA TYR A 206 -2.21 7.65 3.75
C TYR A 206 -2.59 8.09 2.32
N PRO A 207 -3.08 9.33 2.13
CA PRO A 207 -3.56 9.82 0.85
C PRO A 207 -2.39 10.35 -0.02
N ILE A 208 -1.47 9.46 -0.38
CA ILE A 208 -0.29 9.78 -1.17
C ILE A 208 -0.49 9.31 -2.59
N LYS A 209 -0.27 10.20 -3.56
CA LYS A 209 -0.42 9.85 -4.99
C LYS A 209 0.54 8.75 -5.41
N LEU A 210 1.70 8.62 -4.75
CA LEU A 210 2.67 7.56 -4.99
C LEU A 210 2.04 6.16 -4.93
N ALA A 211 1.12 5.91 -3.99
CA ALA A 211 0.45 4.62 -3.84
C ALA A 211 -0.45 4.24 -5.02
N GLU A 212 -0.80 5.19 -5.89
CA GLU A 212 -1.56 4.93 -7.12
C GLU A 212 -0.67 4.82 -8.37
N ARG A 213 0.64 5.11 -8.25
CA ARG A 213 1.58 5.11 -9.38
C ARG A 213 1.92 3.69 -9.79
N ASP A 214 2.27 3.55 -11.06
CA ASP A 214 2.65 2.27 -11.63
C ASP A 214 4.18 2.12 -11.58
N PRO A 215 4.75 1.20 -10.77
CA PRO A 215 6.19 0.98 -10.69
C PRO A 215 6.77 0.64 -12.08
N CYS A 216 5.98 -0.02 -12.95
CA CYS A 216 6.40 -0.35 -14.31
C CYS A 216 6.54 0.85 -15.26
N GLU A 217 6.22 2.07 -14.84
CA GLU A 217 6.63 3.29 -15.57
C GLU A 217 8.15 3.36 -15.80
N ILE A 218 8.95 2.68 -14.97
CA ILE A 218 10.39 2.56 -15.16
C ILE A 218 10.76 1.95 -16.51
N LEU A 219 9.94 1.05 -17.06
CA LEU A 219 10.18 0.40 -18.36
C LEU A 219 10.23 1.42 -19.51
N GLY A 220 9.56 2.56 -19.37
CA GLY A 220 9.61 3.67 -20.32
C GLY A 220 10.99 4.31 -20.44
N GLN A 221 11.87 4.11 -19.45
CA GLN A 221 13.27 4.54 -19.50
C GLN A 221 14.17 3.56 -20.28
N TYR A 222 13.64 2.40 -20.67
CA TYR A 222 14.34 1.31 -21.34
C TYR A 222 13.55 0.80 -22.58
N PRO A 223 13.18 1.70 -23.52
CA PRO A 223 12.33 1.32 -24.65
C PRO A 223 13.01 0.26 -25.52
N GLY A 224 12.33 -0.88 -25.71
CA GLY A 224 12.82 -2.01 -26.50
C GLY A 224 14.02 -2.74 -25.90
N LYS A 225 14.39 -2.45 -24.65
CA LYS A 225 15.51 -3.10 -23.95
C LYS A 225 15.06 -4.08 -22.87
N ALA A 226 13.85 -3.97 -22.34
CA ALA A 226 13.35 -4.95 -21.39
C ALA A 226 13.21 -6.31 -22.09
N ARG A 227 13.89 -7.32 -21.56
CA ARG A 227 13.83 -8.70 -22.02
C ARG A 227 12.71 -9.34 -21.24
N GLU A 228 11.61 -9.62 -21.94
CA GLU A 228 10.44 -10.31 -21.39
C GLU A 228 9.59 -9.44 -20.46
N VAL A 229 8.30 -9.36 -20.78
CA VAL A 229 7.27 -8.85 -19.89
C VAL A 229 6.27 -10.00 -19.78
N SER A 230 5.92 -10.40 -18.56
CA SER A 230 5.03 -11.52 -18.31
C SER A 230 4.04 -11.17 -17.22
N VAL A 231 2.98 -11.97 -17.11
CA VAL A 231 2.00 -11.81 -16.05
C VAL A 231 2.61 -11.96 -14.66
N ASP A 232 3.60 -12.84 -14.50
CA ASP A 232 4.28 -13.06 -13.21
C ASP A 232 5.09 -11.83 -12.79
N LEU A 233 5.78 -11.20 -13.75
CA LEU A 233 6.59 -9.99 -13.52
C LEU A 233 5.74 -8.74 -13.27
N LEU A 234 4.53 -8.70 -13.83
CA LEU A 234 3.56 -7.62 -13.68
C LEU A 234 2.51 -7.90 -12.59
N GLY A 235 2.64 -9.05 -11.92
CA GLY A 235 1.67 -9.58 -10.97
C GLY A 235 1.70 -8.87 -9.62
N ASP A 236 2.80 -8.19 -9.31
CA ASP A 236 2.92 -7.33 -8.15
C ASP A 236 2.29 -5.95 -8.44
N PRO A 237 1.26 -5.50 -7.71
CA PRO A 237 0.68 -4.19 -7.91
C PRO A 237 1.60 -3.03 -7.53
N PHE A 238 2.60 -3.24 -6.69
CA PHE A 238 3.48 -2.19 -6.15
C PHE A 238 4.96 -2.40 -6.50
N GLY A 239 5.31 -3.59 -6.98
CA GLY A 239 6.58 -3.93 -7.62
C GLY A 239 6.52 -4.00 -9.15
N CYS A 240 7.68 -3.94 -9.79
CA CYS A 240 7.84 -4.23 -11.20
C CYS A 240 9.16 -4.95 -11.43
N ASP A 241 9.07 -6.23 -11.77
CA ASP A 241 10.24 -7.04 -12.08
C ASP A 241 10.52 -7.00 -13.58
N PHE A 242 11.79 -6.88 -13.96
CA PHE A 242 12.20 -6.84 -15.36
C PHE A 242 13.67 -7.20 -15.55
N ALA A 243 13.99 -7.81 -16.67
CA ALA A 243 15.37 -8.00 -17.12
C ALA A 243 15.71 -7.02 -18.24
N LEU A 244 16.98 -6.64 -18.38
CA LEU A 244 17.46 -5.88 -19.54
C LEU A 244 18.15 -6.82 -20.54
N SER A 245 18.00 -6.55 -21.84
CA SER A 245 18.49 -7.42 -22.93
C SER A 245 20.01 -7.61 -22.95
N ASP A 246 20.75 -6.67 -22.35
CA ASP A 246 22.20 -6.64 -22.20
C ASP A 246 22.66 -7.08 -20.80
N SER A 247 21.77 -7.62 -19.97
CA SER A 247 22.05 -8.05 -18.60
C SER A 247 21.49 -9.43 -18.31
N ASP A 248 22.19 -10.18 -17.47
CA ASP A 248 21.76 -11.42 -16.83
C ASP A 248 21.17 -11.19 -15.43
N ILE A 249 20.92 -9.92 -15.09
CA ILE A 249 20.37 -9.47 -13.81
C ILE A 249 18.88 -9.19 -14.02
N ASP A 250 18.07 -9.80 -13.16
CA ASP A 250 16.66 -9.47 -12.99
C ASP A 250 16.59 -8.29 -12.00
N TYR A 251 15.95 -7.20 -12.40
CA TYR A 251 15.78 -6.01 -11.56
C TYR A 251 14.36 -5.93 -11.06
N SER A 252 14.18 -5.33 -9.89
CA SER A 252 12.87 -4.94 -9.37
C SER A 252 12.85 -3.46 -9.03
N VAL A 253 11.73 -2.81 -9.28
CA VAL A 253 11.42 -1.48 -8.72
C VAL A 253 10.13 -1.57 -7.92
N GLU A 254 10.19 -1.20 -6.65
CA GLU A 254 9.06 -1.24 -5.73
C GLU A 254 8.74 0.14 -5.17
N LEU A 255 7.44 0.41 -5.00
CA LEU A 255 6.93 1.59 -4.33
C LEU A 255 6.35 1.16 -2.98
N THR A 256 6.92 1.68 -1.90
CA THR A 256 6.51 1.36 -0.53
C THR A 256 6.53 2.62 0.33
N SER A 257 6.06 2.52 1.57
CA SER A 257 6.15 3.49 2.64
C SER A 257 6.70 2.90 3.93
N SER A 258 6.91 1.58 3.98
CA SER A 258 7.65 0.88 5.03
C SER A 258 8.93 0.31 4.45
N VAL A 259 10.05 0.88 4.85
CA VAL A 259 11.34 0.17 4.77
C VAL A 259 11.63 -0.30 6.17
N ASP A 260 11.17 -1.52 6.47
CA ASP A 260 11.52 -2.21 7.71
C ASP A 260 13.04 -2.23 7.81
N ASP A 261 13.55 -1.66 8.90
CA ASP A 261 14.95 -1.59 9.29
C ASP A 261 15.95 -1.37 8.15
N PHE A 262 16.39 -0.12 7.97
CA PHE A 262 17.62 0.15 7.19
C PHE A 262 18.73 -0.71 7.79
N PRO A 263 19.24 -1.73 7.09
CA PRO A 263 20.31 -2.54 7.65
C PRO A 263 21.49 -1.61 7.91
N ASP A 264 22.14 -1.75 9.07
CA ASP A 264 23.33 -0.96 9.47
C ASP A 264 24.43 -0.98 8.39
N GLU A 265 24.36 -1.95 7.49
CA GLU A 265 25.25 -2.21 6.36
C GLU A 265 25.05 -1.26 5.16
N TYR A 266 23.99 -0.44 5.14
CA TYR A 266 23.71 0.47 4.02
C TYR A 266 24.55 1.74 4.08
N VAL A 267 25.06 2.15 2.92
CA VAL A 267 25.73 3.44 2.77
C VAL A 267 24.69 4.52 2.47
N GLU A 268 24.56 5.46 3.41
CA GLU A 268 23.68 6.62 3.30
C GLU A 268 24.32 7.74 2.47
N SER A 269 23.52 8.40 1.63
CA SER A 269 23.91 9.63 0.91
C SER A 269 22.71 10.54 0.66
N HIS A 270 22.96 11.85 0.57
CA HIS A 270 21.92 12.85 0.35
C HIS A 270 22.14 13.58 -0.97
N ARG A 271 21.13 13.62 -1.84
CA ARG A 271 21.17 14.30 -3.15
C ARG A 271 19.80 14.91 -3.46
N ASP A 272 19.77 16.18 -3.87
CA ASP A 272 18.55 16.88 -4.30
C ASP A 272 17.35 16.80 -3.32
N GLY A 273 17.64 16.77 -2.01
CA GLY A 273 16.62 16.65 -0.96
C GLY A 273 15.96 15.27 -0.88
N VAL A 274 16.62 14.25 -1.41
CA VAL A 274 16.27 12.83 -1.31
C VAL A 274 17.40 12.12 -0.57
N THR A 275 17.04 11.29 0.42
CA THR A 275 18.00 10.44 1.13
C THR A 275 18.04 9.08 0.45
N TYR A 276 19.24 8.64 0.09
CA TYR A 276 19.50 7.39 -0.60
C TYR A 276 20.27 6.46 0.31
N PHE A 277 19.92 5.18 0.27
CA PHE A 277 20.64 4.12 0.94
C PHE A 277 20.96 3.05 -0.10
N HIS A 278 22.14 2.43 -0.01
CA HIS A 278 22.50 1.32 -0.89
C HIS A 278 23.39 0.31 -0.17
N ASN A 279 23.18 -0.97 -0.47
CA ASN A 279 24.06 -2.07 -0.14
C ASN A 279 24.46 -2.78 -1.45
N GLU A 280 25.77 -2.80 -1.73
CA GLU A 280 26.34 -3.49 -2.89
C GLU A 280 27.09 -4.78 -2.49
N ASP A 281 27.02 -5.19 -1.22
CA ASP A 281 27.68 -6.40 -0.73
C ASP A 281 26.90 -7.65 -1.13
N THR A 282 27.29 -8.20 -2.28
CA THR A 282 26.73 -9.44 -2.86
C THR A 282 26.89 -10.69 -1.98
N SER A 283 27.62 -10.62 -0.86
CA SER A 283 27.75 -11.72 0.10
C SER A 283 26.67 -11.71 1.18
N THR A 284 25.87 -10.64 1.27
CA THR A 284 24.80 -10.47 2.25
C THR A 284 23.43 -10.80 1.64
N PRO A 285 22.46 -11.28 2.43
CA PRO A 285 21.09 -11.48 1.97
C PRO A 285 20.40 -10.20 1.48
N THR A 286 20.81 -9.03 1.99
CA THR A 286 20.32 -7.69 1.60
C THR A 286 21.23 -7.00 0.58
N GLY A 287 22.16 -7.75 -0.01
CA GLY A 287 23.08 -7.25 -1.02
C GLY A 287 22.36 -6.93 -2.33
N CYS A 288 22.85 -5.90 -3.04
CA CYS A 288 22.24 -5.43 -4.28
C CYS A 288 20.82 -4.90 -4.12
N HIS A 289 20.66 -4.08 -3.07
CA HIS A 289 19.48 -3.27 -2.84
C HIS A 289 19.87 -1.80 -2.71
N ALA A 290 19.07 -0.92 -3.28
CA ALA A 290 19.16 0.51 -3.07
C ALA A 290 17.76 1.09 -2.94
N LEU A 291 17.62 2.08 -2.08
CA LEU A 291 16.34 2.72 -1.84
C LEU A 291 16.52 4.22 -1.67
N ALA A 292 15.44 4.94 -1.91
CA ALA A 292 15.39 6.38 -1.77
C ALA A 292 14.11 6.80 -1.04
N LEU A 293 14.25 7.64 -0.01
CA LEU A 293 13.14 8.25 0.70
C LEU A 293 12.68 9.50 -0.05
N VAL A 294 11.44 9.48 -0.56
CA VAL A 294 10.98 10.42 -1.59
C VAL A 294 9.87 11.38 -1.14
N GLY A 295 9.30 11.20 0.05
CA GLY A 295 8.19 12.01 0.57
C GLY A 295 8.33 12.39 2.05
N ASP A 296 7.32 13.10 2.55
CA ASP A 296 7.22 13.40 3.98
C ASP A 296 6.90 12.13 4.78
N PRO A 297 7.38 12.02 6.03
CA PRO A 297 7.04 10.90 6.89
C PRO A 297 5.53 10.81 7.15
N LEU A 298 5.07 9.57 7.23
CA LEU A 298 3.72 9.15 7.53
C LEU A 298 3.67 8.62 8.94
N TYR A 299 2.62 8.99 9.65
CA TYR A 299 2.46 8.64 11.05
C TYR A 299 1.25 7.74 11.23
N PRO A 300 1.32 6.79 12.17
CA PRO A 300 0.14 6.06 12.60
C PRO A 300 -1.03 6.98 12.93
N LYS A 301 -2.23 6.53 12.58
CA LYS A 301 -3.48 7.24 12.91
C LYS A 301 -4.29 6.42 13.88
N ASP A 302 -5.03 7.07 14.77
CA ASP A 302 -6.08 6.40 15.51
C ASP A 302 -7.18 5.96 14.51
N ALA A 303 -7.90 4.89 14.80
CA ALA A 303 -9.02 4.41 13.98
C ALA A 303 -10.13 5.47 13.77
N GLY A 304 -10.17 6.52 14.60
CA GLY A 304 -11.02 7.71 14.42
C GLY A 304 -10.44 8.80 13.50
N GLY A 305 -9.29 8.57 12.87
CA GLY A 305 -8.62 9.50 11.95
C GLY A 305 -7.79 10.61 12.62
N GLY A 306 -7.64 10.58 13.95
CA GLY A 306 -6.77 11.49 14.69
C GLY A 306 -5.30 11.15 14.46
N ALA A 307 -4.47 12.15 14.16
CA ALA A 307 -3.02 11.97 14.15
C ALA A 307 -2.54 11.82 15.60
N ARG A 308 -1.75 10.77 15.88
CA ARG A 308 -1.04 10.66 17.15
C ARG A 308 0.10 11.68 17.21
N ASN A 309 0.60 11.93 18.41
CA ASN A 309 1.66 12.91 18.65
C ASN A 309 2.88 12.62 17.75
N THR A 310 3.37 13.61 17.02
CA THR A 310 4.50 13.51 16.06
C THR A 310 5.87 13.25 16.69
N ASP A 311 5.89 13.01 18.01
CA ASP A 311 7.10 12.74 18.80
C ASP A 311 7.37 11.22 18.93
N ASP A 312 6.51 10.36 18.36
CA ASP A 312 6.70 8.89 18.30
C ASP A 312 7.71 8.50 17.19
N SER A 313 8.53 7.49 17.49
CA SER A 313 9.60 6.95 16.63
C SER A 313 9.13 6.10 15.45
N GLU A 314 7.83 5.90 15.29
CA GLU A 314 7.21 4.98 14.32
C GLU A 314 6.79 5.69 13.03
N ALA A 315 7.66 6.55 12.49
CA ALA A 315 7.37 7.26 11.25
C ALA A 315 7.75 6.40 10.03
N TYR A 316 6.80 6.19 9.13
CA TYR A 316 6.94 5.43 7.89
C TYR A 316 7.23 6.40 6.74
N THR A 317 8.27 6.18 5.94
CA THR A 317 8.63 7.15 4.90
C THR A 317 8.39 6.57 3.51
N PRO A 318 7.63 7.25 2.63
CA PRO A 318 7.47 6.86 1.23
C PRO A 318 8.84 6.64 0.58
N ALA A 319 9.03 5.45 0.03
CA ALA A 319 10.28 5.00 -0.53
C ALA A 319 10.08 4.42 -1.94
N VAL A 320 11.14 4.56 -2.72
CA VAL A 320 11.33 3.82 -3.98
C VAL A 320 12.49 2.87 -3.74
N VAL A 321 12.27 1.59 -3.95
CA VAL A 321 13.30 0.55 -3.81
C VAL A 321 13.66 0.05 -5.21
N ALA A 322 14.94 -0.16 -5.44
CA ALA A 322 15.46 -0.84 -6.61
C ALA A 322 16.36 -1.99 -6.14
N SER A 323 16.11 -3.17 -6.68
CA SER A 323 16.82 -4.39 -6.31
C SER A 323 17.37 -5.07 -7.56
N GLY A 324 18.49 -5.77 -7.42
CA GLY A 324 19.09 -6.57 -8.50
C GLY A 324 19.33 -8.00 -8.04
N PHE A 325 18.79 -8.96 -8.77
CA PHE A 325 18.85 -10.38 -8.46
C PHE A 325 19.48 -11.16 -9.63
N THR A 326 20.23 -12.21 -9.32
CA THR A 326 20.77 -13.14 -10.34
C THR A 326 20.36 -14.56 -10.00
N ARG A 327 20.05 -15.38 -11.01
CA ARG A 327 19.66 -16.78 -10.81
C ARG A 327 20.81 -17.71 -10.38
N ASP A 328 22.06 -17.30 -10.63
CA ASP A 328 23.25 -18.16 -10.51
C ASP A 328 24.27 -17.71 -9.45
N GLY A 329 23.87 -16.84 -8.51
CA GLY A 329 24.65 -16.46 -7.33
C GLY A 329 26.08 -15.98 -7.62
N ARG A 330 26.26 -14.71 -8.05
CA ARG A 330 27.58 -14.04 -8.17
C ARG A 330 27.54 -12.51 -7.98
N THR A 331 28.73 -11.89 -8.12
CA THR A 331 29.38 -10.87 -7.27
C THR A 331 29.24 -9.40 -7.72
N ASN A 332 28.18 -9.00 -8.44
CA ASN A 332 27.98 -7.57 -8.75
C ASN A 332 26.50 -7.18 -8.73
N CYS A 333 26.22 -5.91 -8.44
CA CYS A 333 24.86 -5.37 -8.32
C CYS A 333 24.37 -4.64 -9.57
N GLY A 334 25.02 -4.87 -10.72
CA GLY A 334 24.64 -4.29 -12.00
C GLY A 334 24.52 -2.77 -11.99
N GLN A 335 23.45 -2.28 -12.60
CA GLN A 335 23.11 -0.84 -12.72
C GLN A 335 22.02 -0.39 -11.74
N MET A 336 21.82 -1.11 -10.64
CA MET A 336 20.74 -0.87 -9.67
C MET A 336 20.62 0.60 -9.22
N ARG A 337 21.74 1.26 -8.91
CA ARG A 337 21.73 2.69 -8.51
C ARG A 337 21.28 3.62 -9.62
N GLU A 338 21.62 3.31 -10.87
CA GLU A 338 21.13 4.08 -12.03
C GLU A 338 19.61 3.89 -12.20
N ILE A 339 19.12 2.66 -11.99
CA ILE A 339 17.69 2.35 -12.02
C ILE A 339 16.96 3.14 -10.92
N LEU A 340 17.48 3.13 -9.68
CA LEU A 340 16.92 3.91 -8.57
C LEU A 340 16.89 5.41 -8.91
N ASP A 341 17.98 5.97 -9.44
CA ASP A 341 18.05 7.39 -9.80
C ASP A 341 17.01 7.75 -10.88
N LYS A 342 16.70 6.84 -11.81
CA LYS A 342 15.61 7.02 -12.78
C LYS A 342 14.24 6.89 -12.13
N ALA A 343 14.03 5.92 -11.26
CA ALA A 343 12.78 5.70 -10.56
C ALA A 343 12.43 6.90 -9.65
N VAL A 344 13.39 7.43 -8.89
CA VAL A 344 13.20 8.64 -8.07
C VAL A 344 12.73 9.82 -8.92
N ARG A 345 13.31 10.04 -10.11
CA ARG A 345 12.88 11.11 -11.03
C ARG A 345 11.44 10.95 -11.52
N LEU A 346 10.97 9.71 -11.66
CA LEU A 346 9.59 9.42 -12.07
C LEU A 346 8.60 9.60 -10.92
N PHE A 347 8.99 9.21 -9.71
CA PHE A 347 8.05 8.95 -8.62
C PHE A 347 8.07 9.98 -7.49
N ALA A 348 9.19 10.66 -7.23
CA ALA A 348 9.31 11.50 -6.03
C ALA A 348 8.30 12.66 -5.98
N ASN A 349 7.91 13.22 -7.12
CA ASN A 349 6.88 14.26 -7.17
C ASN A 349 5.48 13.75 -6.81
N SER A 350 5.25 12.44 -6.81
CA SER A 350 3.98 11.83 -6.39
C SER A 350 3.93 11.58 -4.88
N ALA A 351 5.06 11.73 -4.19
CA ALA A 351 5.20 11.53 -2.74
C ALA A 351 5.17 12.85 -1.94
N ARG A 352 5.13 14.00 -2.61
CA ARG A 352 5.16 15.36 -2.05
C ARG A 352 3.83 16.08 -2.30
#